data_AF-A0A0B3A9P1-F1
#
_entry.id   AF-A0A0B3A9P1-F1
#
_cell.length_a   1.000
_cell.length_b   1.000
_cell.length_c   1.000
_cell.angle_alpha   90.00
_cell.angle_beta   90.00
_cell.angle_gamma   90.00
#
_symmetry.space_group_name_H-M   'P 1'
#
loop_
_entity.id
_entity.type
_entity.pdbx_description
1 polymer ?
#
loop_
_entity_poly.entity_id
_entity_poly.type
_entity_poly.pdbx_seq_one_letter_code
_entity_poly.pdbx_strand_id
1 'polypeptide(L)'
;MAEEKKQNKPMFVAIRLRGTRGIKQGIADAMTMLNLHRKFFCSLVKNDQSSKGMLVKVKDYVTWGEASEESIRILLETKAEKDPRDNKKIKKFFRLHPPKGGFRARGIKAPYGQKGDLGYRGEKINDLLKRMSL
;
A
#
# COMPACT_ATOMS: atom_id res chain seq x y z
N MET A 1 -35.69 8.38 -1.74
CA MET A 1 -35.09 7.22 -2.44
C MET A 1 -33.75 6.97 -1.78
N ALA A 2 -33.64 5.86 -1.06
CA ALA A 2 -32.51 5.57 -0.20
C ALA A 2 -31.26 5.23 -1.03
N GLU A 3 -30.20 6.02 -0.88
CA GLU A 3 -28.88 5.66 -1.39
C GLU A 3 -28.42 4.37 -0.71
N GLU A 4 -28.24 3.31 -1.49
CA GLU A 4 -27.60 2.09 -1.04
C GLU A 4 -26.17 2.41 -0.57
N LYS A 5 -26.00 2.54 0.75
CA LYS A 5 -24.68 2.51 1.39
C LYS A 5 -24.06 1.14 1.09
N LYS A 6 -23.31 1.02 0.00
CA LYS A 6 -22.39 -0.11 -0.22
C LYS A 6 -21.49 -0.18 0.99
N GLN A 7 -21.71 -1.15 1.89
CA GLN A 7 -20.83 -1.39 3.03
C GLN A 7 -19.42 -1.65 2.50
N ASN A 8 -18.58 -0.64 2.57
CA ASN A 8 -17.21 -0.73 2.09
C ASN A 8 -16.47 -1.64 3.06
N LYS A 9 -16.02 -2.81 2.58
CA LYS A 9 -15.26 -3.74 3.42
C LYS A 9 -14.00 -3.02 3.90
N PRO A 10 -13.63 -3.12 5.19
CA PRO A 10 -12.44 -2.46 5.70
C PRO A 10 -11.20 -2.99 4.96
N MET A 11 -10.35 -2.07 4.50
CA MET A 11 -9.14 -2.37 3.73
C MET A 11 -7.92 -1.74 4.39
N PHE A 12 -6.78 -2.40 4.22
CA PHE A 12 -5.47 -1.81 4.39
C PHE A 12 -4.92 -1.32 3.05
N VAL A 13 -4.13 -0.27 3.11
CA VAL A 13 -3.21 0.12 2.04
C VAL A 13 -1.81 -0.35 2.41
N ALA A 14 -1.12 -0.99 1.48
CA ALA A 14 0.29 -1.36 1.62
C ALA A 14 1.10 -0.75 0.48
N ILE A 15 2.18 -0.03 0.80
CA ILE A 15 3.07 0.61 -0.17
C ILE A 15 4.48 0.08 0.03
N ARG A 16 5.11 -0.40 -1.05
CA ARG A 16 6.50 -0.85 -1.02
C ARG A 16 7.47 0.33 -1.07
N LEU A 17 8.34 0.47 -0.08
CA LEU A 17 9.31 1.56 -0.01
C LEU A 17 10.74 1.11 -0.37
N ARG A 18 11.08 -0.16 -0.15
CA ARG A 18 12.45 -0.69 -0.38
C ARG A 18 12.56 -1.59 -1.62
N GLY A 19 13.78 -1.66 -2.17
CA GLY A 19 14.13 -2.53 -3.29
C GLY A 19 14.19 -4.03 -2.93
N THR A 20 14.67 -4.86 -3.85
CA THR A 20 14.73 -6.33 -3.73
C THR A 20 16.11 -6.87 -3.33
N ARG A 21 17.16 -6.06 -3.32
CA ARG A 21 18.53 -6.54 -3.08
C ARG A 21 18.66 -7.15 -1.67
N GLY A 22 19.13 -8.39 -1.59
CA GLY A 22 19.40 -9.11 -0.34
C GLY A 22 18.15 -9.53 0.43
N ILE A 23 16.98 -9.60 -0.22
CA ILE A 23 15.77 -10.04 0.44
C ILE A 23 15.73 -11.56 0.63
N LYS A 24 15.27 -12.02 1.80
CA LYS A 24 14.98 -13.44 2.04
C LYS A 24 13.82 -13.89 1.15
N GLN A 25 13.94 -15.06 0.54
CA GLN A 25 12.96 -15.60 -0.41
C GLN A 25 11.53 -15.59 0.14
N GLY A 26 11.32 -16.10 1.36
CA GLY A 26 9.98 -16.12 1.97
C GLY A 26 9.35 -14.73 2.25
N ILE A 27 10.13 -13.64 2.22
CA ILE A 27 9.62 -12.26 2.25
C ILE A 27 9.31 -11.77 0.83
N ALA A 28 10.14 -12.14 -0.15
CA ALA A 28 9.90 -11.83 -1.56
C ALA A 28 8.60 -12.49 -2.07
N ASP A 29 8.35 -13.74 -1.68
CA ASP A 29 7.14 -14.48 -2.02
C ASP A 29 5.90 -13.79 -1.42
N ALA A 30 5.97 -13.40 -0.15
CA ALA A 30 4.89 -12.68 0.52
C ALA A 30 4.58 -11.33 -0.17
N MET A 31 5.61 -10.58 -0.57
CA MET A 31 5.38 -9.34 -1.35
C MET A 31 4.81 -9.61 -2.74
N THR A 32 5.20 -10.70 -3.39
CA THR A 32 4.63 -11.13 -4.67
C THR A 32 3.15 -11.45 -4.53
N MET A 33 2.76 -12.17 -3.46
CA MET A 33 1.35 -12.45 -3.13
C MET A 33 0.55 -11.18 -2.87
N LEU A 34 1.18 -10.16 -2.25
CA LEU A 34 0.59 -8.84 -2.05
C LEU A 34 0.63 -7.94 -3.30
N ASN A 35 1.14 -8.41 -4.45
CA ASN A 35 1.32 -7.65 -5.70
C ASN A 35 2.32 -6.46 -5.60
N LEU A 36 3.21 -6.48 -4.61
CA LEU A 36 4.19 -5.42 -4.32
C LEU A 36 5.54 -5.69 -5.00
N HIS A 37 5.56 -5.74 -6.33
CA HIS A 37 6.74 -6.17 -7.09
C HIS A 37 7.88 -5.15 -7.13
N ARG A 38 7.58 -3.85 -7.20
CA ARG A 38 8.57 -2.77 -7.37
C ARG A 38 8.40 -1.68 -6.32
N LYS A 39 9.40 -0.79 -6.21
CA LYS A 39 9.32 0.40 -5.34
C LYS A 39 8.12 1.25 -5.75
N PHE A 40 7.43 1.79 -4.75
CA PHE A 40 6.24 2.64 -4.86
C PHE A 40 5.04 1.96 -5.50
N PHE A 41 5.02 0.63 -5.54
CA PHE A 41 3.79 -0.10 -5.81
C PHE A 41 2.94 -0.10 -4.55
N CYS A 42 1.64 0.09 -4.76
CA CYS A 42 0.62 0.12 -3.74
C CYS A 42 -0.41 -0.98 -4.02
N SER A 43 -0.90 -1.63 -2.97
CA SER A 43 -1.98 -2.60 -3.08
C SER A 43 -3.01 -2.40 -1.98
N LEU A 44 -4.28 -2.59 -2.34
CA LEU A 44 -5.39 -2.68 -1.41
C LEU A 44 -5.50 -4.11 -0.93
N VAL A 45 -5.51 -4.29 0.40
CA VAL A 45 -5.51 -5.59 1.06
C VAL A 45 -6.69 -5.63 2.02
N LYS A 46 -7.36 -6.77 2.15
CA LYS A 46 -8.47 -6.91 3.10
C LYS A 46 -7.99 -6.69 4.54
N ASN A 47 -8.81 -6.04 5.36
CA ASN A 47 -8.54 -5.91 6.79
C ASN A 47 -9.00 -7.19 7.52
N ASP A 48 -8.17 -8.23 7.43
CA ASP A 48 -8.33 -9.50 8.14
C ASP A 48 -7.01 -9.94 8.80
N GLN A 49 -7.08 -10.91 9.70
CA GLN A 49 -5.92 -11.34 10.50
C GLN A 49 -4.82 -12.00 9.66
N SER A 50 -5.18 -12.70 8.58
CA SER A 50 -4.20 -13.34 7.68
C SER A 50 -3.43 -12.29 6.89
N SER A 51 -4.15 -11.34 6.31
CA SER A 51 -3.61 -10.16 5.62
C SER A 51 -2.71 -9.35 6.53
N LYS A 52 -3.15 -9.10 7.77
CA LYS A 52 -2.35 -8.42 8.79
C LYS A 52 -1.06 -9.19 9.11
N GLY A 53 -1.12 -10.50 9.26
CA GLY A 53 0.05 -11.36 9.48
C GLY A 53 1.06 -11.26 8.33
N MET A 54 0.60 -11.26 7.08
CA MET A 54 1.46 -11.05 5.92
C MET A 54 2.12 -9.67 5.94
N LEU A 55 1.36 -8.61 6.25
CA LEU A 55 1.88 -7.23 6.33
C LEU A 55 2.92 -7.07 7.44
N VAL A 56 2.74 -7.73 8.58
CA VAL A 56 3.73 -7.78 9.67
C VAL A 56 5.00 -8.50 9.21
N LYS A 57 4.88 -9.62 8.47
CA LYS A 57 6.04 -10.36 7.93
C LYS A 57 6.89 -9.50 6.98
N VAL A 58 6.27 -8.63 6.18
CA VAL A 58 6.96 -7.78 5.20
C VAL A 58 7.26 -6.36 5.70
N LYS A 59 7.03 -6.06 7.00
CA LYS A 59 7.10 -4.71 7.59
C LYS A 59 8.40 -3.95 7.32
N ASP A 60 9.51 -4.64 7.12
CA ASP A 60 10.83 -4.02 6.93
C ASP A 60 11.08 -3.54 5.49
N TYR A 61 10.11 -3.76 4.59
CA TYR A 61 10.17 -3.36 3.18
C TYR A 61 9.00 -2.46 2.76
N VAL A 62 7.91 -2.51 3.51
CA VAL A 62 6.65 -1.85 3.18
C VAL A 62 6.20 -0.94 4.31
N THR A 63 5.35 0.01 3.98
CA THR A 63 4.59 0.81 4.93
C THR A 63 3.11 0.50 4.72
N TRP A 64 2.33 0.38 5.79
CA TRP A 64 0.92 0.00 5.68
C TRP A 64 0.05 0.54 6.80
N GLY A 65 -1.26 0.64 6.56
CA GLY A 65 -2.24 1.13 7.52
C GLY A 65 -3.67 1.13 6.97
N GLU A 66 -4.63 1.58 7.77
CA GLU A 66 -6.05 1.64 7.42
C GLU A 66 -6.31 2.59 6.26
N ALA A 67 -7.00 2.09 5.24
CA ALA A 67 -7.41 2.88 4.09
C ALA A 67 -8.67 3.67 4.41
N SER A 68 -8.62 4.99 4.24
CA SER A 68 -9.84 5.81 4.23
C SER A 68 -10.59 5.64 2.90
N GLU A 69 -11.90 5.88 2.91
CA GLU A 69 -12.72 5.86 1.70
C GLU A 69 -12.20 6.85 0.65
N GLU A 70 -11.79 8.04 1.09
CA GLU A 70 -11.16 9.05 0.24
C GLU A 70 -9.88 8.53 -0.43
N SER A 71 -9.02 7.81 0.31
CA SER A 71 -7.77 7.28 -0.25
C SER A 71 -8.03 6.18 -1.28
N ILE A 72 -9.03 5.32 -1.03
CA ILE A 72 -9.46 4.30 -1.99
C ILE A 72 -9.97 4.99 -3.26
N ARG A 73 -10.80 6.03 -3.12
CA ARG A 73 -11.30 6.83 -4.24
C ARG A 73 -10.15 7.43 -5.05
N ILE A 74 -9.20 8.10 -4.41
CA ILE A 74 -8.03 8.69 -5.08
C ILE A 74 -7.25 7.63 -5.86
N LEU A 75 -7.01 6.45 -5.29
CA LEU A 75 -6.31 5.37 -5.99
C LEU A 75 -7.07 4.89 -7.23
N LEU A 76 -8.38 4.69 -7.10
CA LEU A 76 -9.22 4.20 -8.19
C LEU A 76 -9.37 5.24 -9.31
N GLU A 77 -9.51 6.53 -8.97
CA GLU A 77 -9.70 7.58 -9.97
C GLU A 77 -8.39 7.99 -10.66
N THR A 78 -7.28 8.05 -9.92
CA THR A 78 -6.02 8.63 -10.44
C THR A 78 -4.98 7.61 -10.86
N LYS A 79 -5.00 6.39 -10.28
CA LYS A 79 -3.93 5.38 -10.48
C LYS A 79 -4.42 4.03 -11.00
N ALA A 80 -5.72 3.83 -11.16
CA ALA A 80 -6.24 2.59 -11.73
C ALA A 80 -5.82 2.45 -13.19
N GLU A 81 -5.13 1.35 -13.50
CA GLU A 81 -4.74 1.00 -14.86
C GLU A 81 -5.44 -0.30 -15.26
N LYS A 82 -5.90 -0.40 -16.51
CA LYS A 82 -6.45 -1.64 -17.05
C LYS A 82 -5.40 -2.74 -17.07
N ASP A 83 -5.82 -3.98 -16.84
CA ASP A 83 -4.94 -5.13 -16.95
C ASP A 83 -4.57 -5.32 -18.43
N PRO A 84 -3.27 -5.42 -18.76
CA PRO A 84 -2.83 -5.60 -20.14
C PRO A 84 -3.27 -6.93 -20.74
N ARG A 85 -3.61 -7.93 -19.92
CA ARG A 85 -4.09 -9.25 -20.36
C ARG A 85 -5.60 -9.29 -20.56
N ASP A 86 -6.33 -8.43 -19.85
CA ASP A 86 -7.79 -8.38 -19.87
C ASP A 86 -8.26 -6.94 -19.64
N ASN A 87 -8.62 -6.25 -20.73
CA ASN A 87 -9.01 -4.85 -20.72
C ASN A 87 -10.30 -4.56 -19.91
N LYS A 88 -11.07 -5.59 -19.52
CA LYS A 88 -12.25 -5.48 -18.67
C LYS A 88 -11.88 -5.43 -17.18
N LYS A 89 -10.66 -5.81 -16.82
CA LYS A 89 -10.17 -5.82 -15.44
C LYS A 89 -9.19 -4.68 -15.19
N ILE A 90 -9.07 -4.30 -13.92
CA ILE A 90 -8.08 -3.35 -13.41
C ILE A 90 -6.93 -4.14 -12.80
N LYS A 91 -5.70 -3.64 -12.90
CA LYS A 91 -4.54 -4.22 -12.21
C LYS A 91 -4.79 -4.30 -10.70
N LYS A 92 -4.25 -5.34 -10.07
CA LYS A 92 -4.34 -5.57 -8.60
C LYS A 92 -3.42 -4.69 -7.76
N PHE A 93 -2.70 -3.78 -8.40
CA PHE A 93 -1.76 -2.86 -7.78
C PHE A 93 -1.83 -1.51 -8.48
N PHE A 94 -1.44 -0.48 -7.74
CA PHE A 94 -1.38 0.90 -8.19
C PHE A 94 0.09 1.34 -8.22
N ARG A 95 0.48 2.06 -9.27
CA ARG A 95 1.83 2.60 -9.41
C ARG A 95 1.84 4.03 -8.88
N LEU A 96 2.56 4.27 -7.80
CA LEU A 96 2.64 5.59 -7.18
C LEU A 96 3.93 6.32 -7.55
N HIS A 97 3.89 7.64 -7.47
CA HIS A 97 5.10 8.46 -7.51
C HIS A 97 5.81 8.45 -6.14
N PRO A 98 7.11 8.77 -6.09
CA PRO A 98 7.77 9.09 -4.83
C PRO A 98 6.99 10.19 -4.07
N PRO A 99 7.02 10.21 -2.73
CA PRO A 99 6.25 11.19 -1.97
C PRO A 99 6.76 12.61 -2.17
N LYS A 100 5.86 13.54 -2.49
CA LYS A 100 6.13 14.98 -2.43
C LYS A 100 6.55 15.36 -1.00
N GLY A 101 7.62 16.14 -0.87
CA GLY A 101 8.23 16.48 0.42
C GLY A 101 9.08 15.37 1.06
N GLY A 102 9.26 14.23 0.37
CA GLY A 102 10.16 13.17 0.80
C GLY A 102 9.64 12.30 1.95
N PHE A 103 10.57 11.54 2.54
CA PHE A 103 10.34 10.64 3.68
C PHE A 103 10.61 11.36 5.01
N ARG A 104 10.21 10.75 6.12
CA ARG A 104 10.45 11.28 7.47
C ARG A 104 11.95 11.27 7.82
N ALA A 105 12.30 11.95 8.90
CA ALA A 105 13.69 12.19 9.30
C ALA A 105 14.58 10.94 9.38
N ARG A 106 14.07 9.79 9.86
CA ARG A 106 14.86 8.53 9.88
C ARG A 106 14.70 7.66 8.63
N GLY A 107 13.93 8.14 7.65
CA GLY A 107 13.80 7.59 6.32
C GLY A 107 13.21 6.17 6.24
N ILE A 108 13.42 5.56 5.06
CA ILE A 108 12.83 4.27 4.65
C ILE A 108 13.51 3.03 5.24
N LYS A 109 14.46 3.19 6.15
CA LYS A 109 15.14 2.07 6.83
C LYS A 109 14.73 1.93 8.30
N ALA A 110 14.07 2.94 8.85
CA ALA A 110 13.62 2.94 10.24
C ALA A 110 12.11 2.63 10.33
N PRO A 111 11.64 1.98 11.41
CA PRO A 111 10.22 1.79 11.68
C PRO A 111 9.48 3.11 11.91
N TYR A 112 8.19 3.15 11.59
CA TYR A 112 7.34 4.34 11.70
C TYR A 112 7.27 4.91 13.13
N GLY A 113 7.12 4.03 14.13
CA GLY A 113 7.08 4.41 15.54
C GLY A 113 8.36 5.10 16.01
N GLN A 114 9.50 4.82 15.37
CA GLN A 114 10.78 5.45 15.68
C GLN A 114 11.14 6.54 14.65
N LYS A 115 10.15 7.34 14.24
CA LYS A 115 10.30 8.46 13.29
C LYS A 115 10.80 8.07 11.88
N GLY A 116 10.68 6.79 11.50
CA GLY A 116 10.92 6.31 10.14
C GLY A 116 9.63 6.18 9.33
N ASP A 117 9.66 5.38 8.26
CA ASP A 117 8.51 5.15 7.36
C ASP A 117 8.10 3.68 7.20
N LEU A 118 8.84 2.71 7.73
CA LEU A 118 8.53 1.29 7.57
C LEU A 118 7.51 0.75 8.58
N GLY A 119 6.77 -0.27 8.17
CA GLY A 119 5.81 -1.00 8.98
C GLY A 119 4.46 -0.31 9.12
N TYR A 120 3.77 -0.62 10.21
CA TYR A 120 2.43 -0.12 10.49
C TYR A 120 2.46 1.36 10.88
N ARG A 121 1.64 2.17 10.21
CA ARG A 121 1.52 3.62 10.47
C ARG A 121 0.09 4.08 10.78
N GLY A 122 -0.85 3.14 10.84
CA GLY A 122 -2.26 3.43 11.06
C GLY A 122 -2.88 4.28 9.94
N GLU A 123 -3.88 5.08 10.31
CA GLU A 123 -4.57 6.03 9.43
C GLU A 123 -3.64 7.08 8.78
N LYS A 124 -2.45 7.33 9.34
CA LYS A 124 -1.47 8.26 8.76
C LYS A 124 -0.85 7.74 7.45
N ILE A 125 -1.24 6.56 6.97
CA ILE A 125 -0.94 6.08 5.62
C ILE A 125 -1.64 6.93 4.56
N ASN A 126 -2.83 7.44 4.87
CA ASN A 126 -3.66 8.19 3.95
C ASN A 126 -2.96 9.50 3.53
N ASP A 127 -2.31 10.18 4.46
CA ASP A 127 -1.50 11.38 4.16
C ASP A 127 -0.30 11.09 3.26
N LEU A 128 0.37 9.93 3.45
CA LEU A 128 1.46 9.53 2.57
C LEU A 128 0.94 9.22 1.16
N LEU A 129 -0.17 8.48 1.08
CA LEU A 129 -0.80 8.12 -0.18
C LEU A 129 -1.20 9.35 -1.00
N LYS A 130 -1.78 10.37 -0.35
CA LYS A 130 -2.10 11.65 -1.01
C LYS A 130 -0.86 12.30 -1.63
N ARG A 131 0.26 12.37 -0.88
CA ARG A 131 1.53 12.94 -1.37
C ARG A 131 2.22 12.14 -2.49
N MET A 132 1.84 10.88 -2.66
CA MET A 132 2.38 9.98 -3.70
C MET A 132 1.47 9.84 -4.92
N SER A 133 0.18 10.17 -4.78
CA SER A 133 -0.84 9.95 -5.81
C SER A 133 -1.20 11.23 -6.56
N LEU A 134 -1.22 12.36 -5.86
CA LEU A 134 -1.50 13.71 -6.37
C LEU A 134 -0.21 14.43 -6.69
#